data_AF-L8HLH7-F1
#
_entry.id   AF-L8HLH7-F1
#
_cell.length_a   1.000
_cell.length_b   1.000
_cell.length_c   1.000
_cell.angle_alpha   90.00
_cell.angle_beta   90.00
_cell.angle_gamma   90.00
#
_symmetry.space_group_name_H-M   'P 1'
#
loop_
_entity.id
_entity.type
_entity.pdbx_description
1 polymer ?
#
loop_
_entity_poly.entity_id
_entity_poly.type
_entity_poly.pdbx_seq_one_letter_code
_entity_poly.pdbx_strand_id
1 'polypeptide(L)'
;KPSLSAWPSPMVPLGQTVTLQCHFHSPLKRFRLFKTDGASLPELHGNHFNTFTLGPVTREHAWSYTCSGFSRSLAVFSRRSDPLQIVVTGVFTKPSISAHPSPLMGAGENVTLRCHSPLLDKFILHQENSTGHFQRRGEMFTRGHAPADFVIGPMTLASAGTYRCYGSLRHSPY
;
A
#
# COMPACT_ATOMS: atom_id res chain seq x y z
N LYS A 1 9.52 -7.52 -18.92
CA LYS A 1 8.89 -6.47 -18.08
C LYS A 1 9.51 -6.57 -16.68
N PRO A 2 9.96 -5.48 -16.04
CA PRO A 2 10.44 -5.53 -14.66
C PRO A 2 9.30 -5.75 -13.67
N SER A 3 9.64 -6.23 -12.46
CA SER A 3 8.75 -6.13 -11.29
C SER A 3 9.27 -5.06 -10.32
N LEU A 4 8.38 -4.48 -9.53
CA LEU A 4 8.70 -3.44 -8.54
C LEU A 4 8.22 -3.90 -7.17
N SER A 5 9.06 -3.71 -6.16
CA SER A 5 8.80 -4.10 -4.77
C SER A 5 9.21 -2.99 -3.81
N ALA A 6 8.66 -2.99 -2.60
CA ALA A 6 9.00 -2.06 -1.53
C ALA A 6 9.53 -2.84 -0.33
N TRP A 7 10.61 -2.33 0.27
CA TRP A 7 11.22 -2.87 1.47
C TRP A 7 11.36 -1.76 2.54
N PRO A 8 11.00 -2.01 3.82
CA PRO A 8 10.49 -3.27 4.36
C PRO A 8 9.04 -3.58 3.95
N SER A 9 8.23 -2.55 3.68
CA SER A 9 6.84 -2.71 3.26
C SER A 9 6.36 -1.48 2.46
N PRO A 10 5.31 -1.62 1.63
CA PRO A 10 4.69 -0.49 0.93
C PRO A 10 3.87 0.44 1.84
N MET A 11 3.58 0.01 3.08
CA MET A 11 3.02 0.87 4.13
C MET A 11 4.14 1.44 4.97
N VAL A 12 4.25 2.76 4.98
CA VAL A 12 5.40 3.45 5.55
C VAL A 12 4.90 4.47 6.57
N PRO A 13 5.27 4.39 7.85
CA PRO A 13 4.91 5.42 8.81
C PRO A 13 5.52 6.77 8.43
N LEU A 14 4.81 7.86 8.73
CA LEU A 14 5.28 9.23 8.51
C LEU A 14 6.69 9.42 9.09
N GLY A 15 7.58 10.05 8.32
CA GLY A 15 8.98 10.30 8.69
C GLY A 15 9.92 9.09 8.55
N GLN A 16 9.41 7.88 8.24
CA GLN A 16 10.26 6.72 7.96
C GLN A 16 10.73 6.70 6.50
N THR A 17 11.56 5.71 6.16
CA THR A 17 12.07 5.51 4.79
C THR A 17 11.64 4.16 4.23
N VAL A 18 11.44 4.10 2.92
CA VAL A 18 11.18 2.86 2.18
C VAL A 18 12.11 2.78 0.99
N THR A 19 12.62 1.59 0.68
CA THR A 19 13.41 1.35 -0.53
C THR A 19 12.56 0.61 -1.55
N LEU A 20 12.41 1.20 -2.72
CA LEU A 20 11.78 0.57 -3.87
C LEU A 20 12.84 -0.12 -4.71
N GLN A 21 12.61 -1.40 -5.04
CA GLN A 21 13.54 -2.18 -5.85
C GLN A 21 12.86 -2.69 -7.10
N CYS A 22 13.45 -2.34 -8.25
CA CYS A 22 13.08 -2.81 -9.56
C CYS A 22 13.87 -4.09 -9.89
N HIS A 23 13.17 -5.18 -10.15
CA HIS A 23 13.78 -6.47 -10.45
C HIS A 23 13.74 -6.75 -11.95
N PHE A 24 14.85 -7.22 -12.50
CA PHE A 24 14.97 -7.56 -13.90
C PHE A 24 15.96 -8.70 -14.09
N HIS A 25 15.72 -9.56 -15.07
CA HIS A 25 16.56 -10.74 -15.35
C HIS A 25 17.97 -10.41 -15.87
N SER A 26 18.26 -9.14 -16.20
CA SER A 26 19.55 -8.73 -16.77
C SER A 26 20.16 -7.61 -15.93
N PRO A 27 21.39 -7.77 -15.43
CA PRO A 27 22.06 -6.79 -14.57
C PRO A 27 22.58 -5.55 -15.33
N LEU A 28 22.51 -5.53 -16.66
CA LEU A 28 23.12 -4.50 -17.51
C LEU A 28 22.18 -3.34 -17.89
N LYS A 29 21.07 -3.16 -17.16
CA LYS A 29 20.07 -2.13 -17.46
C LYS A 29 20.10 -1.01 -16.44
N ARG A 30 19.99 0.24 -16.91
CA ARG A 30 19.70 1.39 -16.03
C ARG A 30 18.21 1.43 -15.75
N PHE A 31 17.81 1.66 -14.51
CA PHE A 31 16.40 1.73 -14.14
C PHE A 31 15.94 3.16 -13.98
N ARG A 32 14.70 3.42 -14.36
CA ARG A 32 13.97 4.65 -14.06
C ARG A 32 12.73 4.32 -13.26
N LEU A 33 12.50 5.08 -12.19
CA LEU A 33 11.29 5.04 -11.40
C LEU A 33 10.39 6.21 -11.83
N PHE A 34 9.10 5.95 -11.94
CA PHE A 34 8.08 6.91 -12.33
C PHE A 34 7.04 6.96 -11.23
N LYS A 35 6.75 8.18 -10.77
CA LYS A 35 5.64 8.48 -9.86
C LYS A 35 4.43 8.87 -10.71
N THR A 36 3.24 8.35 -10.38
CA THR A 36 2.00 8.68 -11.08
C THR A 36 1.25 9.72 -10.25
N ASP A 37 1.45 11.00 -10.53
CA ASP A 37 0.86 12.13 -9.81
C ASP A 37 0.02 13.04 -10.73
N GLY A 38 -0.47 12.55 -11.87
CA GLY A 38 -1.30 13.34 -12.78
C GLY A 38 -0.66 14.61 -13.39
N ALA A 39 0.54 15.05 -12.99
CA ALA A 39 1.08 16.34 -13.46
C ALA A 39 2.61 16.46 -13.54
N SER A 40 3.43 15.63 -12.91
CA SER A 40 4.89 15.74 -13.08
C SER A 40 5.66 14.47 -12.70
N LEU A 41 6.57 14.03 -13.57
CA LEU A 41 7.50 12.94 -13.31
C LEU A 41 8.78 13.50 -12.67
N PRO A 42 8.96 13.52 -11.34
CA PRO A 42 10.30 13.66 -10.79
C PRO A 42 11.06 12.38 -11.15
N GLU A 43 11.93 12.48 -12.16
CA GLU A 43 12.85 11.43 -12.56
C GLU A 43 13.86 11.24 -11.42
N LEU A 44 13.60 10.28 -10.53
CA LEU A 44 14.60 9.82 -9.58
C LEU A 44 15.64 9.02 -10.38
N HIS A 45 16.72 9.69 -10.78
CA HIS A 45 17.83 9.09 -11.51
C HIS A 45 18.54 8.05 -10.65
N GLY A 46 18.21 6.77 -10.84
CA GLY A 46 18.97 5.66 -10.32
C GLY A 46 20.25 5.50 -11.14
N ASN A 47 21.38 5.88 -10.59
CA ASN A 47 22.67 5.77 -11.27
C ASN A 47 23.08 4.28 -11.33
N HIS A 48 22.71 3.55 -12.39
CA HIS A 48 22.91 2.08 -12.53
C HIS A 48 22.24 1.19 -11.47
N PHE A 49 21.83 1.73 -10.33
CA PHE A 49 21.18 1.00 -9.25
C PHE A 49 19.71 0.73 -9.59
N ASN A 50 19.26 -0.46 -9.22
CA ASN A 50 17.88 -0.90 -9.36
C ASN A 50 17.04 -0.58 -8.10
N THR A 51 17.60 0.19 -7.17
CA THR A 51 17.01 0.58 -5.89
C THR A 51 16.83 2.09 -5.80
N PHE A 52 15.73 2.51 -5.18
CA PHE A 52 15.33 3.90 -5.00
C PHE A 52 14.81 4.10 -3.59
N THR A 53 15.53 4.85 -2.77
CA THR A 53 15.11 5.14 -1.40
C THR A 53 14.20 6.37 -1.38
N LEU A 54 13.00 6.22 -0.83
CA LEU A 54 12.06 7.30 -0.57
C LEU A 54 12.07 7.61 0.93
N GLY A 55 12.24 8.88 1.26
CA GLY A 55 11.98 9.41 2.59
C GLY A 55 13.00 10.45 3.05
N PRO A 56 12.79 11.04 4.24
CA PRO A 56 11.68 10.80 5.18
C PRO A 56 10.29 11.00 4.55
N VAL A 57 9.40 9.99 4.64
CA VAL A 57 8.15 10.02 3.89
C VAL A 57 7.14 11.01 4.50
N THR A 58 6.39 11.64 3.63
CA THR A 58 5.32 12.60 3.90
C THR A 58 4.09 12.20 3.09
N ARG A 59 2.95 12.89 3.28
CA ARG A 59 1.74 12.66 2.48
C ARG A 59 2.00 12.75 0.97
N GLU A 60 2.96 13.56 0.52
CA GLU A 60 3.28 13.68 -0.91
C GLU A 60 4.04 12.47 -1.48
N HIS A 61 4.38 11.47 -0.67
CA HIS A 61 4.98 10.22 -1.12
C HIS A 61 3.95 9.10 -1.34
N ALA A 62 2.70 9.27 -0.87
CA ALA A 62 1.60 8.32 -0.95
C ALA A 62 1.00 8.19 -2.37
N TRP A 63 1.77 7.60 -3.30
CA TRP A 63 1.40 7.51 -4.71
C TRP A 63 1.67 6.13 -5.30
N SER A 64 1.25 5.96 -6.55
CA SER A 64 1.53 4.78 -7.35
C SER A 64 2.84 4.95 -8.13
N TYR A 65 3.77 4.03 -7.94
CA TYR A 65 5.07 4.02 -8.59
C TYR A 65 5.17 2.89 -9.60
N THR A 66 5.86 3.14 -10.72
CA THR A 66 6.21 2.11 -11.72
C THR A 66 7.69 2.22 -12.05
N CYS A 67 8.33 1.13 -12.48
CA CYS A 67 9.70 1.17 -12.96
C CYS A 67 9.85 0.67 -14.40
N SER A 68 10.88 1.14 -15.10
CA SER A 68 11.27 0.63 -16.42
C SER A 68 12.79 0.49 -16.51
N GLY A 69 13.27 -0.48 -17.29
CA GLY A 69 14.70 -0.68 -17.54
C GLY A 69 15.09 -0.20 -18.93
N PHE A 70 16.14 0.60 -19.03
CA PHE A 70 16.77 1.04 -20.28
C PHE A 70 17.77 0.00 -20.77
N SER A 71 17.64 -0.41 -22.03
CA SER A 71 18.60 -1.28 -22.71
C SER A 71 19.57 -0.44 -23.53
N ARG A 72 20.86 -0.43 -23.17
CA ARG A 72 21.88 0.29 -23.95
C ARG A 72 22.05 -0.26 -25.36
N SER A 73 21.99 -1.58 -25.51
CA SER A 73 22.14 -2.27 -26.81
C SER A 73 21.08 -1.88 -27.84
N LEU A 74 19.86 -1.61 -27.38
CA LEU A 74 18.71 -1.28 -28.23
C LEU A 74 18.30 0.19 -28.12
N ALA A 75 19.02 0.97 -27.31
CA ALA A 75 18.70 2.35 -26.93
C ALA A 75 17.22 2.61 -26.58
N VAL A 76 16.54 1.63 -25.96
CA VAL A 76 15.08 1.67 -25.71
C VAL A 76 14.71 1.30 -24.28
N PHE A 77 13.61 1.86 -23.78
CA PHE A 77 13.01 1.48 -22.50
C PHE A 77 12.13 0.24 -22.62
N SER A 78 12.18 -0.63 -21.61
CA SER A 78 11.23 -1.71 -21.47
C SER A 78 9.83 -1.18 -21.15
N ARG A 79 8.81 -2.02 -21.38
CA ARG A 79 7.47 -1.82 -20.78
C ARG A 79 7.58 -1.58 -19.27
N ARG A 80 6.71 -0.71 -18.73
CA ARG A 80 6.66 -0.41 -17.28
C ARG A 80 6.24 -1.64 -16.47
N SER A 81 6.70 -1.70 -15.23
CA SER A 81 6.24 -2.68 -14.23
C SER A 81 4.76 -2.51 -13.93
N ASP A 82 4.20 -3.46 -13.19
CA ASP A 82 2.93 -3.21 -12.51
C ASP A 82 3.09 -2.08 -11.49
N PRO A 83 2.03 -1.28 -11.26
CA PRO A 83 2.05 -0.21 -10.28
C PRO A 83 2.19 -0.75 -8.86
N LEU A 84 3.02 -0.09 -8.07
CA LEU A 84 3.17 -0.31 -6.64
C LEU A 84 2.68 0.92 -5.89
N GLN A 85 1.59 0.79 -5.14
CA GLN A 85 1.05 1.86 -4.33
C GLN A 85 1.81 1.95 -3.00
N ILE A 86 2.38 3.12 -2.71
CA ILE A 86 2.91 3.46 -1.40
C ILE A 86 1.83 4.17 -0.61
N VAL A 87 1.66 3.73 0.64
CA VAL A 87 0.68 4.25 1.59
C VAL A 87 1.44 4.81 2.77
N VAL A 88 1.18 6.06 3.13
CA VAL A 88 1.81 6.69 4.29
C VAL A 88 0.86 6.59 5.48
N THR A 89 1.36 6.08 6.60
CA THR A 89 0.56 5.84 7.81
C THR A 89 0.96 6.80 8.92
N GLY A 90 0.11 6.97 9.94
CA GLY A 90 0.37 7.92 11.04
C GLY A 90 0.10 9.39 10.66
N VAL A 91 -0.49 9.61 9.49
CA VAL A 91 -0.85 10.92 8.96
C VAL A 91 -2.08 11.52 9.65
N PHE A 92 -3.03 10.65 9.98
CA PHE A 92 -4.30 10.98 10.63
C PHE A 92 -4.41 10.27 11.98
N THR A 93 -5.35 10.70 12.80
CA THR A 93 -5.68 10.06 14.08
C THR A 93 -6.06 8.60 13.86
N LYS A 94 -5.55 7.71 14.72
CA LYS A 94 -5.81 6.27 14.65
C LYS A 94 -7.31 5.98 14.81
N PRO A 95 -7.98 5.28 13.87
CA PRO A 95 -9.36 4.85 14.05
C PRO A 95 -9.45 3.69 15.04
N SER A 96 -10.63 3.51 15.64
CA SER A 96 -10.94 2.31 16.43
C SER A 96 -11.38 1.18 15.50
N ILE A 97 -11.04 -0.06 15.86
CA ILE A 97 -11.51 -1.28 15.19
C ILE A 97 -12.14 -2.21 16.22
N SER A 98 -13.25 -2.86 15.87
CA SER A 98 -13.96 -3.83 16.70
C SER A 98 -14.49 -4.98 15.86
N ALA A 99 -14.75 -6.14 16.46
CA ALA A 99 -15.25 -7.32 15.79
C ALA A 99 -16.63 -7.70 16.36
N HIS A 100 -17.61 -7.92 15.49
CA HIS A 100 -18.96 -8.33 15.84
C HIS A 100 -19.35 -9.62 15.11
N PRO A 101 -20.00 -10.59 15.79
CA PRO A 101 -20.39 -10.55 17.20
C PRO A 101 -19.23 -10.76 18.17
N SER A 102 -18.15 -11.42 17.74
CA SER A 102 -16.94 -11.60 18.53
C SER A 102 -15.71 -11.75 17.63
N PRO A 103 -14.47 -11.57 18.16
CA PRO A 103 -13.25 -11.81 17.40
C PRO A 103 -12.90 -13.29 17.24
N LEU A 104 -13.55 -14.19 17.99
CA LEU A 104 -13.35 -15.64 17.89
C LEU A 104 -14.48 -16.28 17.09
N MET A 105 -14.19 -16.69 15.86
CA MET A 105 -15.16 -17.31 14.96
C MET A 105 -14.83 -18.77 14.69
N GLY A 106 -15.88 -19.58 14.59
CA GLY A 106 -15.80 -20.94 14.08
C GLY A 106 -15.53 -20.95 12.57
N ALA A 107 -15.03 -22.07 12.07
CA ALA A 107 -14.85 -22.27 10.63
C ALA A 107 -16.19 -22.16 9.90
N GLY A 108 -16.21 -21.45 8.77
CA GLY A 108 -17.43 -21.22 7.98
C GLY A 108 -18.31 -20.05 8.43
N GLU A 109 -18.05 -19.45 9.61
CA GLU A 109 -18.78 -18.28 10.10
C GLU A 109 -18.27 -16.97 9.47
N ASN A 110 -19.05 -15.89 9.62
CA ASN A 110 -18.68 -14.55 9.18
C ASN A 110 -18.54 -13.62 10.38
N VAL A 111 -17.52 -12.74 10.35
CA VAL A 111 -17.35 -11.65 11.32
C VAL A 111 -17.45 -10.32 10.62
N THR A 112 -18.05 -9.34 11.29
CA THR A 112 -18.02 -7.94 10.85
C THR A 112 -16.95 -7.19 11.62
N LEU A 113 -15.92 -6.75 10.91
CA LEU A 113 -14.92 -5.82 11.42
C LEU A 113 -15.40 -4.39 11.20
N ARG A 114 -15.66 -3.69 12.29
CA ARG A 114 -16.17 -2.32 12.30
C ARG A 114 -15.05 -1.34 12.61
N CYS A 115 -14.76 -0.46 11.65
CA CYS A 115 -13.87 0.68 11.82
C CYS A 115 -14.65 1.96 12.10
N HIS A 116 -14.15 2.79 13.01
CA HIS A 116 -14.82 4.05 13.33
C HIS A 116 -13.82 5.15 13.70
N SER A 117 -14.15 6.38 13.32
CA SER A 117 -13.46 7.58 13.76
C SER A 117 -14.43 8.76 13.67
N PRO A 118 -14.45 9.67 14.67
CA PRO A 118 -15.27 10.87 14.61
C PRO A 118 -14.76 11.91 13.61
N LEU A 119 -13.60 11.71 12.98
CA LEU A 119 -12.99 12.71 12.09
C LEU A 119 -12.77 12.21 10.66
N LEU A 120 -12.89 10.90 10.42
CA LEU A 120 -12.46 10.28 9.16
C LEU A 120 -13.66 9.64 8.49
N ASP A 121 -13.70 9.75 7.16
CA ASP A 121 -14.85 9.36 6.33
C ASP A 121 -14.46 8.37 5.23
N LYS A 122 -13.21 7.93 5.25
CA LYS A 122 -12.64 6.91 4.38
C LYS A 122 -11.83 5.92 5.22
N PHE A 123 -12.17 4.64 5.14
CA PHE A 123 -11.54 3.57 5.90
C PHE A 123 -11.03 2.47 4.98
N ILE A 124 -9.85 1.93 5.31
CA ILE A 124 -9.27 0.77 4.63
C ILE A 124 -8.96 -0.29 5.68
N LEU A 125 -9.38 -1.52 5.39
CA LEU A 125 -9.06 -2.68 6.19
C LEU A 125 -7.95 -3.49 5.51
N HIS A 126 -6.89 -3.76 6.25
CA HIS A 126 -5.82 -4.65 5.84
C HIS A 126 -5.71 -5.85 6.77
N GLN A 127 -5.35 -6.98 6.19
CA GLN A 127 -4.98 -8.20 6.90
C GLN A 127 -3.47 -8.36 6.82
N GLU A 128 -2.84 -8.56 7.97
CA GLU A 128 -1.46 -9.01 8.05
C GLU A 128 -1.43 -10.52 7.81
N ASN A 129 -0.69 -10.95 6.80
CA ASN A 129 -0.49 -12.37 6.55
C ASN A 129 0.71 -12.92 7.34
N SER A 130 0.91 -14.24 7.28
CA SER A 130 2.01 -14.94 7.96
C SER A 130 3.42 -14.51 7.50
N THR A 131 3.55 -13.83 6.36
CA THR A 131 4.82 -13.30 5.84
C THR A 131 5.04 -11.83 6.21
N GLY A 132 4.17 -11.25 7.06
CA GLY A 132 4.22 -9.83 7.45
C GLY A 132 3.80 -8.87 6.34
N HIS A 133 3.33 -9.38 5.20
CA HIS A 133 2.77 -8.57 4.13
C HIS A 133 1.32 -8.19 4.44
N PHE A 134 1.00 -6.93 4.16
CA PHE A 134 -0.33 -6.40 4.37
C PHE A 134 -1.16 -6.50 3.09
N GLN A 135 -2.22 -7.30 3.11
CA GLN A 135 -3.16 -7.38 2.00
C GLN A 135 -4.39 -6.52 2.26
N ARG A 136 -4.74 -5.67 1.30
CA ARG A 136 -5.97 -4.87 1.36
C ARG A 136 -7.19 -5.79 1.23
N ARG A 137 -8.09 -5.75 2.21
CA ARG A 137 -9.32 -6.55 2.23
C ARG A 137 -10.55 -5.76 1.81
N GLY A 138 -10.55 -4.46 2.08
CA GLY A 138 -11.66 -3.60 1.69
C GLY A 138 -11.33 -2.12 1.88
N GLU A 139 -12.08 -1.29 1.16
CA GLU A 139 -12.06 0.16 1.25
C GLU A 139 -13.53 0.62 1.29
N MET A 140 -13.87 1.51 2.22
CA MET A 140 -15.23 2.00 2.39
C MET A 140 -15.22 3.49 2.70
N PHE A 141 -16.15 4.21 2.07
CA PHE A 141 -16.41 5.61 2.34
C PHE A 141 -17.71 5.74 3.14
N THR A 142 -17.65 6.45 4.25
CA THR A 142 -18.78 6.62 5.16
C THR A 142 -19.18 8.09 5.17
N ARG A 143 -20.48 8.39 5.08
CA ARG A 143 -20.94 9.79 5.14
C ARG A 143 -20.97 10.25 6.60
N GLY A 144 -20.33 11.38 6.89
CA GLY A 144 -20.26 11.93 8.24
C GLY A 144 -19.53 11.00 9.20
N HIS A 145 -20.09 10.80 10.39
CA HIS A 145 -19.51 10.01 11.48
C HIS A 145 -19.88 8.52 11.45
N ALA A 146 -20.39 8.02 10.32
CA ALA A 146 -20.80 6.61 10.23
C ALA A 146 -19.58 5.67 10.27
N PRO A 147 -19.65 4.53 10.97
CA PRO A 147 -18.61 3.52 10.94
C PRO A 147 -18.57 2.78 9.59
N ALA A 148 -17.42 2.20 9.28
CA ALA A 148 -17.23 1.32 8.13
C ALA A 148 -17.25 -0.14 8.57
N ASP A 149 -18.15 -0.93 8.00
CA ASP A 149 -18.34 -2.34 8.34
C ASP A 149 -17.81 -3.23 7.20
N PHE A 150 -16.86 -4.10 7.54
CA PHE A 150 -16.26 -5.06 6.63
C PHE A 150 -16.62 -6.47 7.05
N VAL A 151 -17.37 -7.18 6.21
CA VAL A 151 -17.70 -8.59 6.45
C VAL A 151 -16.54 -9.46 5.99
N ILE A 152 -15.99 -10.27 6.89
CA ILE A 152 -14.93 -11.22 6.64
C ILE A 152 -15.49 -12.63 6.82
N GLY A 153 -15.42 -13.41 5.74
CA GLY A 153 -15.75 -14.82 5.77
C GLY A 153 -16.16 -15.35 4.39
N PRO A 154 -16.56 -16.63 4.30
CA PRO A 154 -16.60 -17.61 5.39
C PRO A 154 -15.22 -17.86 6.01
N MET A 155 -15.16 -18.06 7.32
CA MET A 155 -13.91 -18.13 8.04
C MET A 155 -13.09 -19.37 7.66
N THR A 156 -11.84 -19.14 7.25
CA THR A 156 -10.84 -20.15 6.89
C THR A 156 -9.50 -19.81 7.56
N LEU A 157 -8.54 -20.72 7.51
CA LEU A 157 -7.16 -20.44 7.97
C LEU A 157 -6.54 -19.22 7.27
N ALA A 158 -6.91 -18.94 6.01
CA ALA A 158 -6.39 -17.81 5.26
C ALA A 158 -7.03 -16.47 5.65
N SER A 159 -8.25 -16.47 6.20
CA SER A 159 -8.90 -15.27 6.75
C SER A 159 -8.65 -15.09 8.24
N ALA A 160 -7.97 -16.04 8.89
CA ALA A 160 -7.49 -15.87 10.26
C ALA A 160 -6.29 -14.92 10.29
N GLY A 161 -6.19 -14.12 11.34
CA GLY A 161 -5.03 -13.29 11.60
C GLY A 161 -5.34 -11.89 12.11
N THR A 162 -4.33 -11.05 12.07
CA THR A 162 -4.38 -9.68 12.58
C THR A 162 -4.91 -8.75 11.50
N TYR A 163 -5.95 -8.00 11.85
CA TYR A 163 -6.50 -6.95 11.01
C TYR A 163 -6.11 -5.58 11.55
N ARG A 164 -5.75 -4.67 10.64
CA ARG A 164 -5.49 -3.26 10.96
C ARG A 164 -6.41 -2.38 10.12
N CYS A 165 -7.00 -1.39 10.77
CA CYS A 165 -7.80 -0.38 10.11
C CYS A 165 -7.04 0.94 10.03
N TYR A 166 -7.10 1.55 8.85
CA TYR A 166 -6.56 2.87 8.57
C TYR A 166 -7.70 3.79 8.15
N GLY A 167 -7.58 5.07 8.50
CA GLY A 167 -8.59 6.08 8.17
C GLY A 167 -7.95 7.31 7.56
N SER A 168 -8.72 8.01 6.72
CA SER A 168 -8.34 9.28 6.08
C SER A 168 -9.58 10.10 5.75
N LEU A 169 -9.34 11.32 5.22
CA LEU A 169 -10.37 12.14 4.61
C LEU A 169 -10.51 11.80 3.12
N ARG A 170 -11.72 11.79 2.56
CA ARG A 170 -12.03 11.52 1.14
C ARG A 170 -11.08 12.17 0.13
N HIS A 171 -10.70 13.41 0.38
CA HIS A 171 -9.90 14.22 -0.54
C HIS A 171 -8.39 14.18 -0.26
N SER A 172 -7.93 13.36 0.69
CA SER A 172 -6.52 13.22 1.02
C SER A 172 -6.04 11.80 0.74
N PRO A 173 -4.92 11.62 0.03
CA PRO A 173 -4.20 10.35 0.09
C PRO A 173 -3.70 10.11 1.52
N TYR A 174 -3.67 8.82 1.91
CA TYR A 174 -3.07 8.31 3.16
C TYR A 174 -1.57 8.14 2.95
#